data_AF-N6T0M4-F1
#
_entry.id   AF-N6T0M4-F1
#
_cell.length_a   1.000
_cell.length_b   1.000
_cell.length_c   1.000
_cell.angle_alpha   90.00
_cell.angle_beta   90.00
_cell.angle_gamma   90.00
#
_symmetry.space_group_name_H-M   'P 1'
#
loop_
_entity.id
_entity.type
_entity.pdbx_description
1 polymer ?
#
loop_
_entity_poly.entity_id
_entity_poly.type
_entity_poly.pdbx_seq_one_letter_code
_entity_poly.pdbx_strand_id
1 'polypeptide(L)'
;MKSQFIEQVQLLMETQHIKYTECIFGKPNNYMWLCSKKPHMVYWMSTKDEIKIRNCLDRITQEQEIKVLKLVLTYLDSNPNASPSKVPEITLHYLNEVITCNIFRQAKEEAQAAQKPFSRMASFRESLRKLSGLRNKSANYEQQKRAVTFAEVPTIYRIPMQK
;
A
#
# COMPACT_ATOMS: atom_id res chain seq x y z
N MET A 1 17.13 -4.79 11.80
CA MET A 1 16.86 -3.40 11.33
C MET A 1 15.37 -3.07 11.33
N LYS A 2 14.48 -3.83 10.67
CA LYS A 2 13.03 -3.53 10.64
C LYS A 2 12.32 -3.45 12.01
N SER A 3 12.84 -4.12 13.05
CA SER A 3 12.36 -3.95 14.44
C SER A 3 12.56 -2.52 14.96
N GLN A 4 13.67 -1.88 14.59
CA GLN A 4 14.03 -0.55 15.09
C GLN A 4 13.06 0.52 14.57
N PHE A 5 12.60 0.41 13.33
CA PHE A 5 11.60 1.35 12.78
C PHE A 5 10.29 1.30 13.56
N ILE A 6 9.85 0.10 13.92
CA ILE A 6 8.60 -0.10 14.67
C ILE A 6 8.74 0.44 16.09
N GLU A 7 9.88 0.18 16.74
CA GLU A 7 10.22 0.77 18.04
C GLU A 7 10.23 2.31 17.99
N GLN A 8 10.77 2.90 16.92
CA GLN A 8 10.76 4.35 16.72
C GLN A 8 9.34 4.91 16.57
N VAL A 9 8.46 4.23 15.82
CA VAL A 9 7.05 4.62 15.70
C VAL A 9 6.32 4.52 17.04
N GLN A 10 6.59 3.47 17.82
CA GLN A 10 6.05 3.33 19.16
C GLN A 10 6.53 4.44 20.10
N LEU A 11 7.82 4.81 20.04
CA LEU A 11 8.36 5.93 20.81
C LEU A 11 7.69 7.26 20.43
N LEU A 12 7.39 7.47 19.15
CA LEU A 12 6.64 8.64 18.70
C LEU A 12 5.20 8.65 19.23
N MET A 13 4.53 7.50 19.28
CA MET A 13 3.21 7.37 19.90
C MET A 13 3.25 7.75 21.38
N GLU A 14 4.24 7.25 22.12
CA GLU A 14 4.43 7.58 23.54
C GLU A 14 4.66 9.08 23.76
N THR A 15 5.56 9.66 22.96
CA THR A 15 5.88 11.10 23.03
C THR A 15 4.64 11.94 22.72
N GLN A 16 3.89 11.57 21.69
CA GLN A 16 2.67 12.29 21.31
C GLN A 16 1.58 12.14 22.37
N HIS A 17 1.51 11.00 23.06
CA HIS A 17 0.59 10.79 24.17
C HIS A 17 0.88 11.72 25.34
N ILE A 18 2.15 11.89 25.71
CA ILE A 18 2.55 12.84 26.75
C ILE A 18 2.08 14.25 26.37
N LYS A 19 2.41 14.71 25.17
CA LYS A 19 1.99 16.03 24.65
C LYS A 19 0.47 16.21 24.64
N TYR A 20 -0.26 15.19 24.16
CA TYR A 20 -1.71 15.19 24.07
C TYR A 20 -2.37 15.24 25.47
N THR A 21 -1.83 14.49 26.42
CA THR A 21 -2.32 14.43 27.81
C THR A 21 -2.08 15.76 28.52
N GLU A 22 -0.88 16.35 28.37
CA GLU A 22 -0.58 17.68 28.89
C GLU A 22 -1.54 18.75 28.34
N CYS A 23 -1.90 18.66 27.06
CA CYS A 23 -2.86 19.57 26.44
C CYS A 23 -4.28 19.41 27.01
N ILE A 24 -4.73 18.18 27.32
CA ILE A 24 -6.10 17.94 27.82
C ILE A 24 -6.24 18.31 29.30
N PHE A 25 -5.26 17.93 30.13
CA PHE A 25 -5.39 18.05 31.58
C PHE A 25 -4.79 19.34 32.15
N GLY A 26 -4.04 20.12 31.36
CA GLY A 26 -3.44 21.39 31.77
C GLY A 26 -2.23 21.25 32.72
N LYS A 27 -1.62 22.39 33.09
CA LYS A 27 -0.45 22.48 34.01
C LYS A 27 -0.74 21.86 35.40
N PRO A 28 0.29 21.38 36.14
CA PRO A 28 0.18 20.16 36.92
C PRO A 28 -0.55 20.38 38.25
N ASN A 29 -1.66 19.68 38.43
CA ASN A 29 -2.14 19.35 39.78
C ASN A 29 -1.29 18.22 40.37
N ASN A 30 -1.20 18.14 41.69
CA ASN A 30 -0.39 17.20 42.50
C ASN A 30 -0.59 15.69 42.21
N TYR A 31 -1.46 15.35 41.26
CA TYR A 31 -1.82 14.00 40.85
C TYR A 31 -1.35 13.63 39.43
N MET A 32 -0.65 14.52 38.72
CA MET A 32 -0.10 14.24 37.36
C MET A 32 0.80 13.00 37.30
N TRP A 33 1.46 12.65 38.41
CA TRP A 33 2.26 11.43 38.50
C TRP A 33 1.41 10.15 38.27
N LEU A 34 0.12 10.18 38.58
CA LEU A 34 -0.84 9.08 38.31
C LEU A 34 -1.14 8.97 36.82
N CYS A 35 -1.27 10.09 36.10
CA CYS A 35 -1.44 10.11 34.64
C CYS A 35 -0.17 9.65 33.91
N SER A 36 1.01 9.81 34.53
CA SER A 36 2.29 9.31 34.00
C SER A 36 2.64 7.87 34.40
N LYS A 37 1.87 7.21 35.29
CA LYS A 37 2.16 5.82 35.67
C LYS A 37 1.70 4.87 34.57
N LYS A 38 2.67 4.52 33.73
CA LYS A 38 2.71 3.49 32.68
C LYS A 38 2.04 3.83 31.34
N PRO A 39 2.51 4.88 30.62
CA PRO A 39 2.22 5.02 29.19
C PRO A 39 2.62 3.75 28.40
N HIS A 40 3.70 3.07 28.81
CA HIS A 40 4.18 1.81 28.23
C HIS A 40 3.19 0.62 28.29
N MET A 41 2.17 0.66 29.15
CA MET A 41 1.15 -0.41 29.23
C MET A 41 -0.15 -0.08 28.51
N VAL A 42 -0.41 1.18 28.15
CA VAL A 42 -1.73 1.60 27.64
C VAL A 42 -1.74 1.81 26.12
N TYR A 43 -0.62 2.17 25.51
CA TYR A 43 -0.56 2.49 24.09
C TYR A 43 0.42 1.60 23.32
N TRP A 44 0.00 0.35 23.15
CA TRP A 44 0.61 -0.53 22.17
C TRP A 44 0.03 -0.17 20.80
N MET A 45 0.90 -0.08 19.79
CA MET A 45 0.44 -0.07 18.41
C MET A 45 -0.44 -1.32 18.20
N SER A 46 -1.60 -1.13 17.57
CA SER A 46 -2.46 -2.28 17.26
C SER A 46 -1.67 -3.29 16.44
N THR A 47 -1.79 -4.57 16.77
CA THR A 47 -1.13 -5.66 16.04
C THR A 47 -1.49 -5.61 14.54
N LYS A 48 -2.70 -5.14 14.20
CA LYS A 48 -3.11 -4.93 12.80
C LYS A 48 -2.24 -3.89 12.10
N ASP A 49 -1.98 -2.76 12.74
CA ASP A 49 -1.21 -1.69 12.13
C ASP A 49 0.27 -2.01 12.12
N GLU A 50 0.76 -2.70 13.14
CA GLU A 50 2.11 -3.25 13.16
C GLU A 50 2.36 -4.19 11.96
N ILE A 51 1.47 -5.15 11.73
CA ILE A 51 1.58 -6.10 10.60
C ILE A 51 1.56 -5.34 9.27
N LYS A 52 0.68 -4.35 9.10
CA LYS A 52 0.64 -3.54 7.88
C LYS A 52 1.95 -2.78 7.67
N ILE A 53 2.50 -2.18 8.73
CA ILE A 53 3.76 -1.44 8.66
C ILE A 53 4.89 -2.40 8.30
N ARG A 54 4.98 -3.57 8.93
CA ARG A 54 5.97 -4.62 8.59
C ARG A 54 5.90 -4.99 7.11
N ASN A 55 4.70 -5.23 6.58
CA ASN A 55 4.49 -5.57 5.18
C ASN A 55 4.91 -4.44 4.23
N CYS A 56 4.70 -3.18 4.61
CA CYS A 56 5.14 -2.02 3.83
C CYS A 56 6.68 -1.89 3.85
N LEU A 57 7.32 -2.09 5.01
CA LEU A 57 8.78 -2.00 5.17
C LEU A 57 9.53 -3.04 4.34
N ASP A 58 8.89 -4.17 4.00
CA ASP A 58 9.49 -5.16 3.09
C ASP A 58 9.75 -4.64 1.67
N ARG A 59 9.10 -3.55 1.28
CA ARG A 59 9.14 -3.01 -0.09
C ARG A 59 9.92 -1.71 -0.20
N ILE A 60 10.57 -1.29 0.88
CA ILE A 60 11.16 0.04 1.03
C ILE A 60 12.63 -0.12 1.44
N THR A 61 13.47 0.84 1.05
CA THR A 61 14.90 0.89 1.43
C THR A 61 15.11 1.68 2.72
N GLN A 62 16.22 1.45 3.41
CA GLN A 62 16.50 2.13 4.69
C GLN A 62 16.53 3.67 4.58
N GLU A 63 17.02 4.24 3.47
CA GLU A 63 17.00 5.70 3.25
C GLU A 63 15.57 6.24 3.16
N GLN A 64 14.69 5.46 2.54
CA GLN A 64 13.27 5.79 2.42
C GLN A 64 12.54 5.65 3.76
N GLU A 65 12.91 4.67 4.60
CA GLU A 65 12.42 4.58 5.98
C GLU A 65 12.74 5.85 6.77
N ILE A 66 13.99 6.34 6.71
CA ILE A 66 14.41 7.58 7.36
C ILE A 66 13.62 8.78 6.83
N LYS A 67 13.40 8.84 5.51
CA LYS A 67 12.61 9.91 4.89
C LYS A 67 11.16 9.91 5.40
N VAL A 68 10.54 8.74 5.50
CA VAL A 68 9.19 8.59 6.06
C VAL A 68 9.16 9.05 7.51
N LEU A 69 10.12 8.65 8.33
CA LEU A 69 10.18 9.06 9.74
C LEU A 69 10.26 10.59 9.88
N LYS A 70 11.06 11.25 9.03
CA LYS A 70 11.14 12.72 8.98
C LYS A 70 9.81 13.37 8.60
N LEU A 71 9.07 12.79 7.65
CA LEU A 71 7.74 13.28 7.26
C LEU A 71 6.74 13.13 8.42
N VAL A 72 6.76 12.00 9.12
CA VAL A 72 5.92 11.77 10.30
C VAL A 72 6.25 12.79 11.40
N LEU A 73 7.53 13.04 11.69
CA LEU A 73 7.96 14.06 12.66
C LEU A 73 7.45 15.45 12.27
N THR A 74 7.65 15.84 11.02
CA THR A 74 7.21 17.15 10.51
C THR A 74 5.69 17.33 10.64
N TYR A 75 4.93 16.26 10.40
CA TYR A 75 3.48 16.26 10.59
C TYR A 75 3.10 16.48 12.06
N LEU A 76 3.76 15.78 12.99
CA LEU A 76 3.48 15.88 14.43
C LEU A 76 3.87 17.24 15.00
N ASP A 77 4.95 17.84 14.52
CA ASP A 77 5.34 19.21 14.89
C ASP A 77 4.30 20.23 14.41
N SER A 78 3.70 20.01 13.24
CA SER A 78 2.62 20.85 12.70
C SER A 78 1.28 20.62 13.41
N ASN A 79 1.09 19.46 14.05
CA ASN A 79 -0.17 19.05 14.68
C ASN A 79 0.09 18.53 16.12
N PRO A 80 0.48 19.41 17.05
CA PRO A 80 0.89 19.00 18.40
C PRO A 80 -0.24 18.32 19.20
N ASN A 81 -1.49 18.58 18.85
CA ASN A 81 -2.67 18.02 19.50
C ASN A 81 -3.21 16.75 18.80
N ALA A 82 -2.44 16.15 17.88
CA ALA A 82 -2.85 14.92 17.22
C ALA A 82 -2.99 13.78 18.25
N SER A 83 -4.05 12.99 18.11
CA SER A 83 -4.24 11.79 18.93
C SER A 83 -3.10 10.79 18.69
N PRO A 84 -2.58 10.12 19.73
CA PRO A 84 -1.53 9.11 19.60
C PRO A 84 -1.89 7.98 18.64
N SER A 85 -3.19 7.63 18.55
CA SER A 85 -3.69 6.59 17.64
C SER A 85 -3.55 6.96 16.16
N LYS A 86 -3.37 8.23 15.82
CA LYS A 86 -3.16 8.66 14.43
C LYS A 86 -1.73 8.42 13.95
N VAL A 87 -0.76 8.28 14.85
CA VAL A 87 0.66 8.15 14.49
C VAL A 87 0.91 6.93 13.57
N PRO A 88 0.39 5.71 13.87
CA PRO A 88 0.51 4.58 12.96
C PRO A 88 -0.20 4.78 11.62
N GLU A 89 -1.37 5.43 11.62
CA GLU A 89 -2.14 5.69 10.41
C GLU A 89 -1.38 6.61 9.45
N ILE A 90 -0.80 7.68 9.97
CA ILE A 90 0.00 8.65 9.21
C ILE A 90 1.30 7.98 8.72
N THR A 91 1.91 7.15 9.55
CA THR A 91 3.10 6.37 9.17
C THR A 91 2.77 5.46 7.99
N LEU A 92 1.67 4.73 8.04
CA LEU A 92 1.18 3.90 6.94
C LEU A 92 0.87 4.71 5.68
N HIS A 93 0.29 5.89 5.83
CA HIS A 93 0.00 6.78 4.70
C HIS A 93 1.29 7.13 3.94
N TYR A 94 2.32 7.61 4.63
CA TYR A 94 3.60 7.97 4.01
C TYR A 94 4.37 6.76 3.47
N LEU A 95 4.33 5.61 4.14
CA LEU A 95 4.91 4.37 3.61
C LEU A 95 4.26 3.97 2.28
N ASN A 96 2.93 4.03 2.19
CA ASN A 96 2.20 3.72 0.97
C ASN A 96 2.47 4.73 -0.15
N GLU A 97 2.60 6.02 0.19
CA GLU A 97 2.98 7.05 -0.77
C GLU A 97 4.35 6.74 -1.40
N VAL A 98 5.34 6.40 -0.58
CA VAL A 98 6.68 6.03 -1.07
C VAL A 98 6.64 4.79 -1.95
N ILE A 99 5.91 3.74 -1.56
CA ILE A 99 5.74 2.53 -2.36
C ILE A 99 5.12 2.87 -3.71
N THR A 100 4.08 3.70 -3.70
CA THR A 100 3.36 4.11 -4.91
C THR A 100 4.27 4.91 -5.84
N CYS A 101 5.05 5.85 -5.31
CA CYS A 101 6.05 6.58 -6.08
C CYS A 101 7.13 5.67 -6.67
N ASN A 102 7.61 4.67 -5.93
CA ASN A 102 8.58 3.70 -6.43
C ASN A 102 8.02 2.89 -7.61
N ILE A 103 6.78 2.40 -7.50
CA ILE A 103 6.09 1.66 -8.59
C ILE A 103 5.97 2.54 -9.83
N PHE A 104 5.55 3.80 -9.66
CA PHE A 104 5.47 4.74 -10.79
C PHE A 104 6.83 5.04 -11.42
N ARG A 105 7.90 5.09 -10.63
CA ARG A 105 9.26 5.31 -11.14
C ARG A 105 9.75 4.11 -11.94
N GLN A 106 9.58 2.89 -11.42
CA GLN A 106 9.92 1.65 -12.11
C GLN A 106 9.15 1.51 -13.42
N ALA A 107 7.84 1.76 -13.41
CA ALA A 107 7.02 1.72 -14.62
C ALA A 107 7.48 2.73 -15.69
N LYS A 108 8.00 3.89 -15.28
CA LYS A 108 8.59 4.87 -16.22
C LYS A 108 9.94 4.43 -16.75
N GLU A 109 10.79 3.85 -15.91
CA GLU A 109 12.11 3.32 -16.29
C GLU A 109 11.96 2.15 -17.28
N GLU A 110 11.04 1.22 -17.03
CA GLU A 110 10.71 0.12 -17.96
C GLU A 110 10.14 0.64 -19.28
N ALA A 111 9.29 1.66 -19.23
CA ALA A 111 8.72 2.28 -20.42
C ALA A 111 9.78 3.04 -21.24
N GLN A 112 10.74 3.69 -20.59
CA GLN A 112 11.89 4.32 -21.24
C GLN A 112 12.83 3.27 -21.87
N ALA A 113 13.12 2.17 -21.16
CA ALA A 113 13.90 1.06 -21.69
C ALA A 113 13.22 0.39 -22.90
N ALA A 114 11.89 0.32 -22.90
CA ALA A 114 11.10 -0.21 -24.01
C ALA A 114 10.77 0.82 -25.12
N GLN A 115 11.31 2.05 -25.05
CA GLN A 115 10.94 3.19 -25.92
C GLN A 115 9.41 3.43 -26.05
N LYS A 116 8.62 3.02 -25.06
CA LYS A 116 7.18 3.25 -25.05
C LYS A 116 6.87 4.46 -24.17
N PRO A 117 6.30 5.54 -24.70
CA PRO A 117 5.88 6.66 -23.85
C PRO A 117 4.75 6.21 -22.93
N PHE A 118 4.94 6.36 -21.61
CA PHE A 118 3.90 6.18 -20.59
C PHE A 118 2.88 7.34 -20.65
N SER A 119 2.19 7.46 -21.79
CA SER A 119 1.15 8.46 -22.03
C SER A 119 -0.21 7.81 -21.83
N ARG A 120 -1.10 8.45 -21.04
CA ARG A 120 -2.51 8.02 -20.91
C ARG A 120 -3.18 7.87 -22.28
N MET A 121 -2.82 8.72 -23.24
CA MET A 121 -3.28 8.61 -24.63
C MET A 121 -2.67 7.43 -25.38
N ALA A 122 -1.44 7.03 -25.09
CA ALA A 122 -0.81 5.85 -25.72
C ALA A 122 -1.50 4.55 -25.27
N SER A 123 -1.82 4.41 -23.97
CA SER A 123 -2.58 3.27 -23.46
C SER A 123 -3.98 3.17 -24.08
N PHE A 124 -4.66 4.31 -24.28
CA PHE A 124 -5.99 4.36 -24.91
C PHE A 124 -5.94 4.04 -26.41
N ARG A 125 -4.89 4.50 -27.11
CA ARG A 125 -4.68 4.16 -28.53
C ARG A 125 -4.37 2.67 -28.71
N GLU A 126 -3.57 2.08 -27.82
CA GLU A 126 -3.26 0.65 -27.84
C GLU A 126 -4.52 -0.21 -27.56
N SER A 127 -5.38 0.21 -26.62
CA SER A 127 -6.63 -0.50 -26.33
C SER A 127 -7.62 -0.45 -27.49
N LEU A 128 -7.71 0.69 -28.19
CA LEU A 128 -8.54 0.81 -29.40
C LEU A 128 -7.99 0.00 -30.57
N ARG A 129 -6.66 -0.13 -30.71
CA ARG A 129 -6.02 -0.97 -31.73
C ARG A 129 -6.33 -2.46 -31.56
N LYS A 130 -6.43 -2.92 -30.30
CA LYS A 130 -6.86 -4.29 -29.98
C LYS A 130 -8.36 -4.51 -30.25
N LEU A 131 -9.20 -3.48 -30.12
CA LEU A 131 -10.62 -3.55 -30.49
C LEU A 131 -10.86 -3.47 -32.01
N SER A 132 -10.00 -2.79 -32.77
CA SER A 132 -10.15 -2.67 -34.24
C SER A 132 -9.86 -3.96 -35.00
N GLY A 133 -9.21 -4.96 -34.38
CA GLY A 133 -9.04 -6.29 -34.98
C GLY A 133 -10.31 -7.12 -35.04
N LEU A 134 -11.40 -6.67 -34.40
CA LEU A 134 -12.65 -7.42 -34.26
C LEU A 134 -13.76 -6.99 -35.22
N ARG A 135 -13.50 -6.16 -36.24
CA ARG A 135 -14.56 -5.80 -37.19
C ARG A 135 -14.18 -5.88 -38.67
N ASN A 136 -14.90 -6.80 -39.31
CA ASN A 136 -15.15 -7.00 -40.74
C ASN A 136 -14.30 -8.06 -41.48
N LYS A 137 -14.43 -9.32 -41.07
CA LYS A 137 -14.55 -10.40 -42.06
C LYS A 137 -16.02 -10.45 -42.51
N SER A 138 -16.37 -9.65 -43.51
CA SER A 138 -17.56 -9.91 -44.31
C SER A 138 -17.37 -11.27 -44.98
N ALA A 139 -18.36 -12.14 -44.79
CA ALA A 139 -18.39 -13.49 -45.30
C ALA A 139 -18.21 -13.53 -46.83
N ASN A 140 -17.15 -14.20 -47.30
CA ASN A 140 -17.16 -14.78 -48.64
C ASN A 140 -18.12 -15.97 -48.59
N TYR A 141 -19.30 -15.79 -49.19
CA TYR A 141 -20.22 -16.86 -49.51
C TYR A 141 -19.66 -17.63 -50.71
N GLU A 142 -18.84 -18.65 -50.46
CA GLU A 142 -18.77 -19.78 -51.37
C GLU A 142 -19.05 -21.07 -50.61
N GLN A 143 -19.96 -21.84 -51.20
CA GLN A 143 -20.62 -23.01 -50.66
C GLN A 143 -19.63 -24.09 -50.24
N GLN A 144 -19.77 -24.62 -49.03
CA GLN A 144 -19.49 -26.03 -48.77
C GLN A 144 -20.48 -26.57 -47.73
N LYS A 145 -21.03 -27.74 -48.08
CA LYS A 145 -22.23 -28.37 -47.53
C LYS A 145 -22.10 -28.68 -46.04
N ARG A 146 -23.22 -28.56 -45.31
CA ARG A 146 -23.40 -29.13 -43.97
C ARG A 146 -23.16 -30.64 -44.00
N ALA A 147 -22.34 -31.13 -43.08
CA ALA A 147 -22.50 -32.44 -42.47
C ALA A 147 -22.47 -32.24 -40.95
N VAL A 148 -23.56 -32.65 -40.30
CA VAL A 148 -23.68 -32.72 -38.85
C VAL A 148 -23.12 -34.08 -38.44
N THR A 149 -22.06 -34.08 -37.63
CA THR A 149 -21.72 -35.26 -36.82
C THR A 149 -21.43 -34.79 -35.40
N PHE A 150 -22.39 -35.07 -34.51
CA PHE A 150 -22.19 -35.04 -33.07
C PHE A 150 -21.28 -36.22 -32.70
N ALA A 151 -20.00 -35.97 -32.46
CA ALA A 151 -19.13 -36.81 -31.65
C ALA A 151 -17.84 -36.06 -31.33
N GLU A 152 -17.61 -35.71 -30.06
CA GLU A 152 -16.48 -36.21 -29.26
C GLU A 152 -16.38 -35.47 -27.92
N VAL A 153 -16.87 -36.16 -26.89
CA VAL A 153 -16.57 -36.16 -25.44
C VAL A 153 -15.98 -34.88 -24.79
N PRO A 154 -16.63 -34.29 -23.76
CA PRO A 154 -16.03 -33.21 -22.98
C PRO A 154 -14.82 -33.71 -22.17
N THR A 155 -13.71 -32.98 -22.24
CA THR A 155 -12.48 -33.27 -21.49
C THR A 155 -12.69 -32.93 -20.00
N ILE A 156 -12.73 -33.93 -19.13
CA ILE A 156 -12.86 -33.76 -17.67
C ILE A 156 -11.46 -33.82 -17.03
N TYR A 157 -11.02 -32.72 -16.45
CA TYR A 157 -9.77 -32.67 -15.68
C TYR A 157 -10.00 -33.14 -14.24
N ARG A 158 -9.21 -34.09 -13.75
CA ARG A 158 -9.20 -34.52 -12.33
C ARG A 158 -7.97 -33.95 -11.61
N ILE A 159 -8.19 -33.45 -10.40
CA ILE A 159 -7.15 -32.96 -9.49
C ILE A 159 -6.55 -34.17 -8.76
N PRO A 160 -5.23 -34.41 -8.84
CA PRO A 160 -4.60 -35.50 -8.09
C PRO A 160 -4.51 -35.13 -6.61
N MET A 161 -5.04 -35.98 -5.73
CA MET A 161 -4.73 -35.92 -4.30
C MET A 161 -3.42 -36.66 -4.04
N GLN A 162 -2.41 -35.92 -3.57
CA GLN A 162 -1.17 -36.48 -3.05
C GLN A 162 -1.42 -37.07 -1.66
N LYS A 163 -0.95 -38.30 -1.45
CA LYS A 163 -0.75 -38.89 -0.11
C LYS A 163 0.62 -38.52 0.40
#